data_AF-A0A132EIY7-F1
#
_entry.id   AF-A0A132EIY7-F1
#
_cell.length_a   1.000
_cell.length_b   1.000
_cell.length_c   1.000
_cell.angle_alpha   90.00
_cell.angle_beta   90.00
_cell.angle_gamma   90.00
#
_symmetry.space_group_name_H-M   'P 1'
#
loop_
_entity.id
_entity.type
_entity.pdbx_description
1 polymer ?
#
loop_
_entity_poly.entity_id
_entity_poly.type
_entity_poly.pdbx_seq_one_letter_code
_entity_poly.pdbx_strand_id
1 'polypeptide(L)'
;MNDPTPWTKQVIASFRNGVRSACSVAVSRGSVEGVCVLMLRFRPANAALVRAAFDASALERFVTWPGVTAACLALPERHASVLETAESYASGNTASAEWLLLVEGISDDALAAFERTELTNERLRVQGVGAGNLLARFSLQAGVVRDATA
;
A
#
# COMPACT_ATOMS: atom_id res chain seq x y z
N MET A 1 21.94 -5.48 1.08
CA MET A 1 20.99 -4.71 1.90
C MET A 1 21.66 -4.01 3.08
N ASN A 2 22.74 -4.54 3.67
CA ASN A 2 23.26 -4.09 4.98
C ASN A 2 24.52 -3.20 4.96
N ASP A 3 24.82 -2.51 3.85
CA ASP A 3 25.96 -1.58 3.79
C ASP A 3 25.59 -0.30 3.02
N PRO A 4 24.83 0.61 3.64
CA PRO A 4 24.43 1.85 2.99
C PRO A 4 25.65 2.77 2.79
N THR A 5 25.81 3.28 1.57
CA THR A 5 26.85 4.26 1.24
C THR A 5 26.72 5.53 2.10
N PRO A 6 27.78 6.34 2.26
CA PRO A 6 27.69 7.62 2.96
C PRO A 6 26.56 8.53 2.44
N TRP A 7 26.37 8.56 1.11
CA TRP A 7 25.24 9.26 0.47
C TRP A 7 23.89 8.69 0.91
N THR A 8 23.73 7.36 0.89
CA THR A 8 22.51 6.69 1.35
C THR A 8 22.17 7.05 2.79
N LYS A 9 23.17 7.14 3.69
CA LYS A 9 22.96 7.55 5.10
C LYS A 9 22.45 8.99 5.21
N GLN A 10 23.03 9.93 4.44
CA GLN A 10 22.60 11.33 4.43
C GLN A 10 21.17 11.49 3.88
N VAL A 11 20.85 10.81 2.80
CA VAL A 11 19.52 10.87 2.17
C VAL A 11 18.47 10.21 3.07
N ILE A 12 18.75 9.05 3.66
CA ILE A 12 17.78 8.35 4.52
C ILE A 12 17.39 9.20 5.73
N ALA A 13 18.33 9.91 6.34
CA ALA A 13 18.08 10.78 7.48
C ALA A 13 17.11 11.95 7.19
N SER A 14 16.92 12.29 5.91
CA SER A 14 15.97 13.34 5.52
C SER A 14 14.52 12.87 5.46
N PHE A 15 14.26 11.56 5.34
CA PHE A 15 12.91 11.02 5.36
C PHE A 15 12.35 10.99 6.79
N ARG A 16 11.21 11.64 7.00
CA ARG A 16 10.46 11.59 8.26
C ARG A 16 9.37 10.53 8.16
N ASN A 17 9.12 9.81 9.26
CA ASN A 17 8.08 8.77 9.36
C ASN A 17 8.22 7.64 8.33
N GLY A 18 9.44 7.36 7.88
CA GLY A 18 9.71 6.28 6.94
C GLY A 18 9.43 4.93 7.58
N VAL A 19 8.52 4.17 6.98
CA VAL A 19 8.22 2.80 7.37
C VAL A 19 8.69 1.88 6.25
N ARG A 20 9.54 0.90 6.59
CA ARG A 20 9.92 -0.17 5.67
C ARG A 20 9.34 -1.49 6.19
N SER A 21 8.62 -2.17 5.31
CA SER A 21 8.04 -3.49 5.58
C SER A 21 8.03 -4.29 4.28
N ALA A 22 8.36 -5.58 4.37
CA ALA A 22 8.27 -6.49 3.25
C ALA A 22 6.83 -7.03 3.14
N CYS A 23 6.28 -7.00 1.94
CA CYS A 23 4.93 -7.47 1.68
C CYS A 23 4.86 -8.23 0.36
N SER A 24 3.97 -9.22 0.32
CA SER A 24 3.62 -9.98 -0.87
C SER A 24 2.26 -9.54 -1.38
N VAL A 25 2.13 -9.31 -2.69
CA VAL A 25 0.83 -9.01 -3.32
C VAL A 25 -0.05 -10.27 -3.26
N ALA A 26 -1.19 -10.16 -2.58
CA ALA A 26 -2.15 -11.26 -2.47
C ALA A 26 -3.19 -11.24 -3.59
N VAL A 27 -3.64 -10.03 -3.98
CA VAL A 27 -4.60 -9.82 -5.07
C VAL A 27 -4.22 -8.53 -5.77
N SER A 28 -4.26 -8.53 -7.10
CA SER A 28 -4.09 -7.32 -7.91
C SER A 28 -5.01 -7.37 -9.13
N ARG A 29 -5.50 -6.21 -9.55
CA ARG A 29 -6.33 -5.98 -10.74
C ARG A 29 -5.96 -4.65 -11.40
N GLY A 30 -6.21 -4.56 -12.70
CA GLY A 30 -5.76 -3.46 -13.54
C GLY A 30 -4.39 -3.73 -14.15
N SER A 31 -4.11 -3.05 -15.26
CA SER A 31 -2.91 -3.28 -16.07
C SER A 31 -2.28 -1.98 -16.58
N VAL A 32 -2.77 -0.84 -16.09
CA VAL A 32 -2.31 0.49 -16.48
C VAL A 32 -1.82 1.20 -15.24
N GLU A 33 -0.61 1.78 -15.33
CA GLU A 33 -0.04 2.59 -14.26
C GLU A 33 -0.80 3.92 -14.15
N GLY A 34 -1.21 4.26 -12.93
CA GLY A 34 -1.80 5.55 -12.62
C GLY A 34 -0.74 6.62 -12.31
N VAL A 35 -1.13 7.88 -12.39
CA VAL A 35 -0.27 9.02 -11.98
C VAL A 35 -0.49 9.41 -10.53
N CYS A 36 -1.50 8.83 -9.88
CA CYS A 36 -1.80 9.01 -8.45
C CYS A 36 -2.06 7.66 -7.80
N VAL A 37 -1.74 7.54 -6.52
CA VAL A 37 -2.01 6.35 -5.71
C VAL A 37 -2.67 6.74 -4.38
N LEU A 38 -3.75 6.05 -4.05
CA LEU A 38 -4.37 6.03 -2.74
C LEU A 38 -3.81 4.81 -1.99
N MET A 39 -3.27 5.03 -0.81
CA MET A 39 -2.80 4.01 0.10
C MET A 39 -3.69 3.96 1.33
N LEU A 40 -4.22 2.78 1.64
CA LEU A 40 -4.79 2.45 2.93
C LEU A 40 -3.87 1.46 3.64
N ARG A 41 -3.29 1.88 4.76
CA ARG A 41 -2.46 1.05 5.65
C ARG A 41 -3.21 0.74 6.93
N PHE A 42 -3.26 -0.53 7.33
CA PHE A 42 -4.06 -0.95 8.47
C PHE A 42 -3.63 -2.30 9.04
N ARG A 43 -4.03 -2.58 10.29
CA ARG A 43 -4.07 -3.95 10.82
C ARG A 43 -5.50 -4.47 10.72
N PRO A 44 -5.74 -5.68 10.21
CA PRO A 44 -7.09 -6.22 10.17
C PRO A 44 -7.59 -6.49 11.60
N ALA A 45 -8.79 -6.02 11.93
CA ALA A 45 -9.52 -6.49 13.10
C ALA A 45 -10.07 -7.91 12.87
N ASN A 46 -10.40 -8.23 11.61
CA ASN A 46 -10.77 -9.58 11.19
C ASN A 46 -10.15 -9.89 9.81
N ALA A 47 -9.07 -10.67 9.79
CA ALA A 47 -8.32 -10.96 8.57
C ALA A 47 -9.11 -11.75 7.52
N ALA A 48 -10.02 -12.65 7.94
CA ALA A 48 -10.85 -13.40 7.01
C ALA A 48 -11.87 -12.49 6.31
N LEU A 49 -12.47 -11.57 7.06
CA LEU A 49 -13.42 -10.61 6.53
C LEU A 49 -12.74 -9.64 5.55
N VAL A 50 -11.56 -9.12 5.89
CA VAL A 50 -10.77 -8.27 4.98
C VAL A 50 -10.44 -8.99 3.69
N ARG A 51 -10.04 -10.27 3.74
CA ARG A 51 -9.75 -11.06 2.53
C ARG A 51 -10.98 -11.25 1.65
N ALA A 52 -12.15 -11.45 2.25
CA ALA A 52 -13.39 -11.55 1.50
C ALA A 52 -13.84 -10.19 0.92
N ALA A 53 -13.61 -9.10 1.66
CA ALA A 53 -13.97 -7.74 1.25
C ALA A 53 -13.10 -7.17 0.12
N PHE A 54 -11.83 -7.62 0.04
CA PHE A 54 -10.85 -7.18 -0.95
C PHE A 54 -10.33 -8.37 -1.77
N ASP A 55 -11.23 -9.25 -2.18
CA ASP A 55 -10.91 -10.36 -3.07
C ASP A 55 -10.74 -9.91 -4.53
N ALA A 56 -10.51 -10.87 -5.41
CA ALA A 56 -10.38 -10.65 -6.85
C ALA A 56 -11.57 -9.88 -7.47
N SER A 57 -12.80 -10.25 -7.10
CA SER A 57 -14.04 -9.68 -7.65
C SER A 57 -14.26 -8.25 -7.14
N ALA A 58 -13.96 -8.01 -5.86
CA ALA A 58 -14.00 -6.67 -5.28
C ALA A 58 -13.00 -5.72 -5.96
N LEU A 59 -11.76 -6.18 -6.20
CA LEU A 59 -10.76 -5.38 -6.89
C LEU A 59 -11.08 -5.20 -8.38
N GLU A 60 -11.75 -6.17 -9.03
CA GLU A 60 -12.31 -6.00 -10.38
C GLU A 60 -13.34 -4.87 -10.40
N ARG A 61 -14.25 -4.82 -9.42
CA ARG A 61 -15.19 -3.70 -9.28
C ARG A 61 -14.48 -2.37 -9.07
N PHE A 62 -13.37 -2.33 -8.31
CA PHE A 62 -12.62 -1.09 -8.11
C PHE A 62 -12.05 -0.56 -9.42
N VAL A 63 -11.49 -1.42 -10.27
CA VAL A 63 -10.95 -0.98 -11.58
C VAL A 63 -12.04 -0.62 -12.59
N THR A 64 -13.32 -0.92 -12.32
CA THR A 64 -14.45 -0.36 -13.10
C THR A 64 -14.84 1.05 -12.67
N TRP A 65 -14.30 1.56 -11.55
CA TRP A 65 -14.59 2.90 -11.08
C TRP A 65 -13.96 3.95 -12.02
N PRO A 66 -14.71 5.00 -12.44
CA PRO A 66 -14.18 6.01 -13.34
C PRO A 66 -12.88 6.64 -12.81
N GLY A 67 -11.81 6.51 -13.59
CA GLY A 67 -10.49 7.04 -13.28
C GLY A 67 -9.62 6.20 -12.35
N VAL A 68 -10.09 5.04 -11.88
CA VAL A 68 -9.25 4.01 -11.25
C VAL A 68 -8.62 3.15 -12.34
N THR A 69 -7.33 2.85 -12.19
CA THR A 69 -6.51 2.16 -13.20
C THR A 69 -6.02 0.80 -12.72
N ALA A 70 -5.68 0.70 -11.43
CA ALA A 70 -5.28 -0.55 -10.79
C ALA A 70 -5.64 -0.54 -9.30
N ALA A 71 -5.74 -1.73 -8.71
CA ALA A 71 -5.88 -1.91 -7.28
C ALA A 71 -5.19 -3.20 -6.84
N CYS A 72 -4.49 -3.18 -5.70
CA CYS A 72 -3.89 -4.36 -5.12
C CYS A 72 -3.97 -4.40 -3.60
N LEU A 73 -4.14 -5.61 -3.07
CA LEU A 73 -4.01 -5.91 -1.65
C LEU A 73 -2.66 -6.60 -1.42
N ALA A 74 -1.80 -5.99 -0.61
CA ALA A 74 -0.51 -6.55 -0.19
C ALA A 74 -0.53 -6.88 1.30
N LEU A 75 0.07 -8.03 1.63
CA LEU A 75 0.08 -8.60 2.97
C LEU A 75 1.52 -8.66 3.49
N PRO A 76 1.76 -8.46 4.79
CA PRO A 76 3.10 -8.56 5.34
C PRO A 76 3.69 -9.95 5.11
N GLU A 77 4.95 -10.01 4.65
CA GLU A 77 5.67 -11.26 4.50
C GLU A 77 6.09 -11.80 5.87
N ARG A 78 5.59 -12.99 6.23
CA ARG A 78 5.88 -13.61 7.53
C ARG A 78 7.37 -13.97 7.73
N HIS A 79 8.12 -14.22 6.65
CA HIS A 79 9.52 -14.66 6.73
C HIS A 79 10.54 -13.50 6.70
N ALA A 80 10.22 -12.38 6.06
CA ALA A 80 11.07 -11.20 6.06
C ALA A 80 11.05 -10.44 7.41
N SER A 81 10.00 -10.65 8.21
CA SER A 81 9.87 -10.07 9.56
C SER A 81 10.76 -10.72 10.63
N VAL A 82 11.49 -11.80 10.31
CA VAL A 82 12.40 -12.51 11.24
C VAL A 82 13.83 -12.00 11.16
N LEU A 83 14.18 -11.28 10.08
CA LEU A 83 15.46 -10.57 10.00
C LEU A 83 15.26 -9.18 10.60
N GLU A 84 15.32 -9.09 11.93
CA GLU A 84 15.59 -7.85 12.65
C GLU A 84 16.90 -7.25 12.11
N THR A 85 16.80 -6.40 11.09
CA THR A 85 17.93 -5.57 10.69
C THR A 85 18.15 -4.52 11.78
N ALA A 86 19.41 -4.15 12.03
CA ALA A 86 19.78 -3.12 13.00
C ALA A 86 19.03 -1.79 12.78
N GLU A 87 18.55 -1.55 11.55
CA GLU A 87 17.75 -0.40 11.15
C GLU A 87 16.30 -0.45 11.67
N SER A 88 15.72 -1.65 11.87
CA SER A 88 14.36 -1.84 12.41
C SER A 88 14.29 -1.62 13.92
N TYR A 89 15.38 -1.93 14.64
CA TYR A 89 15.49 -1.78 16.09
C TYR A 89 15.57 -0.30 16.51
N ALA A 90 16.21 0.54 15.68
CA ALA A 90 16.37 1.97 15.98
C ALA A 90 15.07 2.79 15.84
N SER A 91 14.03 2.26 15.20
CA SER A 91 12.81 3.03 14.85
C SER A 91 11.53 2.61 15.59
N GLY A 92 11.55 1.59 16.46
CA GLY A 92 10.34 1.09 17.13
C GLY A 92 9.28 0.51 16.16
N ASN A 93 9.73 -0.09 15.06
CA ASN A 93 8.90 -0.44 13.91
C ASN A 93 7.88 -1.56 14.22
N THR A 94 6.59 -1.23 14.35
CA THR A 94 5.51 -2.23 14.45
C THR A 94 4.83 -2.50 13.10
N ALA A 95 5.30 -1.90 12.01
CA ALA A 95 4.67 -1.97 10.69
C ALA A 95 4.78 -3.34 9.98
N SER A 96 5.52 -4.28 10.56
CA SER A 96 5.66 -5.65 10.06
C SER A 96 4.35 -6.45 10.05
N ALA A 97 3.27 -5.94 10.67
CA ALA A 97 1.96 -6.59 10.69
C ALA A 97 0.88 -5.85 9.87
N GLU A 98 1.23 -4.73 9.23
CA GLU A 98 0.26 -3.90 8.52
C GLU A 98 0.03 -4.39 7.09
N TRP A 99 -1.23 -4.44 6.69
CA TRP A 99 -1.68 -4.72 5.34
C TRP A 99 -1.79 -3.41 4.57
N LEU A 100 -1.64 -3.49 3.25
CA LEU A 100 -1.76 -2.35 2.36
C LEU A 100 -2.82 -2.64 1.30
N LEU A 101 -3.78 -1.74 1.15
CA LEU A 101 -4.58 -1.62 -0.06
C LEU A 101 -4.05 -0.42 -0.83
N LEU A 102 -3.62 -0.64 -2.07
CA LEU A 102 -3.21 0.40 -2.99
C LEU A 102 -4.24 0.50 -4.11
N VAL A 103 -4.62 1.72 -4.47
CA VAL A 103 -5.52 2.01 -5.60
C VAL A 103 -4.89 3.12 -6.42
N GLU A 104 -4.61 2.84 -7.68
CA GLU A 104 -4.02 3.78 -8.62
C GLU A 104 -5.09 4.45 -9.46
N GLY A 105 -4.87 5.71 -9.83
CA GLY A 105 -5.80 6.47 -10.63
C GLY A 105 -5.15 7.53 -11.51
N ILE A 106 -5.94 8.05 -12.44
CA ILE A 106 -5.51 9.05 -13.42
C ILE A 106 -5.42 10.47 -12.83
N SER A 107 -5.99 10.71 -11.66
CA SER A 107 -5.96 12.00 -10.98
C SER A 107 -6.26 11.86 -9.49
N ASP A 108 -5.85 12.87 -8.71
CA ASP A 108 -6.17 13.00 -7.30
C ASP A 108 -7.69 13.07 -7.06
N ASP A 109 -8.42 13.82 -7.91
CA ASP A 109 -9.87 13.97 -7.84
C ASP A 109 -10.62 12.65 -8.06
N ALA A 110 -10.18 11.83 -9.02
CA ALA A 110 -10.77 10.51 -9.26
C ALA A 110 -10.63 9.61 -8.03
N LEU A 111 -9.44 9.62 -7.41
CA LEU A 111 -9.19 8.86 -6.19
C LEU A 111 -9.93 9.42 -4.97
N ALA A 112 -10.11 10.75 -4.85
CA ALA A 112 -10.95 11.34 -3.81
C ALA A 112 -12.43 10.97 -3.96
N ALA A 113 -12.93 10.86 -5.19
CA ALA A 113 -14.30 10.40 -5.44
C ALA A 113 -14.48 8.92 -5.08
N PHE A 114 -13.51 8.08 -5.45
CA PHE A 114 -13.45 6.67 -5.08
C PHE A 114 -13.40 6.50 -3.55
N GLU A 115 -12.48 7.18 -2.88
CA GLU A 115 -12.28 7.13 -1.42
C GLU A 115 -13.57 7.41 -0.66
N ARG A 116 -14.24 8.52 -1.00
CA ARG A 116 -15.47 8.98 -0.34
C ARG A 116 -16.64 8.00 -0.46
N THR A 117 -16.57 7.06 -1.41
CA THR A 117 -17.65 6.10 -1.67
C THR A 117 -17.29 4.70 -1.20
N GLU A 118 -16.13 4.19 -1.61
CA GLU A 118 -15.75 2.79 -1.38
C GLU A 118 -14.97 2.59 -0.08
N LEU A 119 -14.25 3.61 0.42
CA LEU A 119 -13.35 3.49 1.57
C LEU A 119 -13.78 4.37 2.77
N THR A 120 -15.09 4.51 2.98
CA THR A 120 -15.61 5.21 4.16
C THR A 120 -15.27 4.46 5.45
N ASN A 121 -15.09 5.19 6.56
CA ASN A 121 -14.77 4.59 7.86
C ASN A 121 -15.74 3.46 8.25
N GLU A 122 -17.04 3.63 7.98
CA GLU A 122 -18.03 2.61 8.29
C GLU A 122 -17.89 1.37 7.41
N ARG A 123 -17.67 1.54 6.10
CA ARG A 123 -17.41 0.42 5.19
C ARG A 123 -16.15 -0.33 5.59
N LEU A 124 -15.05 0.37 5.85
CA LEU A 124 -13.80 -0.23 6.29
C LEU A 124 -13.99 -1.05 7.57
N ARG A 125 -14.71 -0.49 8.56
CA ARG A 125 -15.02 -1.18 9.82
C ARG A 125 -15.82 -2.46 9.58
N VAL A 126 -16.88 -2.40 8.76
CA VAL A 126 -17.70 -3.57 8.39
C VAL A 126 -16.89 -4.60 7.60
N GLN A 127 -15.92 -4.14 6.80
CA GLN A 127 -14.96 -4.97 6.05
C GLN A 127 -13.81 -5.51 6.93
N GLY A 128 -13.85 -5.28 8.24
CA GLY A 128 -12.89 -5.87 9.19
C GLY A 128 -11.54 -5.16 9.23
N VAL A 129 -11.44 -3.97 8.64
CA VAL A 129 -10.28 -3.08 8.76
C VAL A 129 -10.23 -2.55 10.20
N GLY A 130 -9.07 -2.62 10.83
CA GLY A 130 -8.88 -2.14 12.19
C GLY A 130 -8.96 -0.62 12.33
N ALA A 131 -9.25 -0.19 13.55
CA ALA A 131 -9.18 1.22 13.93
C ALA A 131 -7.73 1.74 13.82
N GLY A 132 -7.57 3.06 13.67
CA GLY A 132 -6.26 3.69 13.50
C GLY A 132 -5.61 3.38 12.15
N ASN A 133 -6.41 3.01 11.13
CA ASN A 133 -5.93 2.92 9.76
C ASN A 133 -5.48 4.29 9.25
N LEU A 134 -4.53 4.28 8.32
CA LEU A 134 -3.99 5.47 7.69
C LEU A 134 -4.36 5.45 6.21
N LEU A 135 -5.08 6.48 5.77
CA LEU A 135 -5.37 6.71 4.37
C LEU A 135 -4.59 7.94 3.90
N ALA A 136 -3.87 7.80 2.79
CA ALA A 136 -3.13 8.89 2.18
C ALA A 136 -3.14 8.77 0.65
N ARG A 137 -3.10 9.91 -0.04
CA ARG A 137 -2.98 9.99 -1.50
C ARG A 137 -1.64 10.60 -1.88
N PHE A 138 -1.02 10.06 -2.91
CA PHE A 138 0.28 10.48 -3.41
C PHE A 138 0.21 10.63 -4.93
N SER A 139 1.01 11.52 -5.49
CA SER A 139 1.19 11.67 -6.92
C SER A 139 2.56 11.14 -7.34
N LEU A 140 2.59 10.41 -8.44
CA LEU A 140 3.82 9.94 -9.05
C LEU A 140 4.57 11.13 -9.64
N GLN A 141 5.75 11.43 -9.08
CA GLN A 141 6.59 12.53 -9.56
C GLN A 141 7.53 12.08 -10.69
N ALA A 142 7.98 10.83 -10.63
CA ALA A 142 8.83 10.21 -11.64
C ALA A 142 8.60 8.70 -11.65
N GLY A 143 8.46 8.13 -12.85
CA GLY A 143 8.48 6.68 -13.08
C GLY A 143 9.77 6.30 -13.81
N VAL A 144 10.31 5.12 -13.50
CA VAL A 144 11.44 4.56 -14.24
C VAL A 144 10.93 3.39 -15.07
N VAL A 145 10.82 3.61 -16.38
CA VAL A 145 10.50 2.53 -17.32
C VAL A 145 11.76 1.68 -17.50
N ARG A 146 11.66 0.39 -17.18
CA ARG A 146 12.69 -0.57 -17.59
C ARG A 146 12.34 -1.03 -18.99
N ASP A 147 13.17 -0.70 -19.97
CA ASP A 147 13.06 -1.32 -21.29
C ASP A 147 13.20 -2.82 -21.13
N ALA A 148 12.17 -3.55 -21.57
CA ALA A 148 12.23 -5.00 -21.70
C ALA A 148 13.07 -5.33 -22.94
N THR A 149 14.39 -5.12 -22.86
CA THR A 149 15.31 -5.72 -23.84
C THR A 149 15.50 -7.19 -23.49
N ALA A 150 15.19 -8.01 -24.50
CA ALA A 150 15.25 -9.48 -24.53
C ALA A 150 16.59 -10.09 -24.12
#